data_AF-A0A8R1DG51-F1
#
_entry.id   AF-A0A8R1DG51-F1
#
_cell.length_a   1.000
_cell.length_b   1.000
_cell.length_c   1.000
_cell.angle_alpha   90.00
_cell.angle_beta   90.00
_cell.angle_gamma   90.00
#
_symmetry.space_group_name_H-M   'P 1'
#
loop_
_entity.id
_entity.type
_entity.pdbx_description
1 polymer ?
#
loop_
_entity_poly.entity_id
_entity_poly.type
_entity_poly.pdbx_seq_one_letter_code
_entity_poly.pdbx_strand_id
1 'polypeptide(L)'
;MLNELMTTSFEEVRVKTNLCNVHRFATKLQKHSEKIFKTQFETIVSYEDFSQKIHFKRDLVCKVEIEGRFILAYATPEDVVPEKIIPTVPSREIQKDSVVLKDEVKSKIRQIEKEL
;
A
#
# COMPACT_ATOMS: atom_id res chain seq x y z
N MET A 1 15.21 -17.09 4.29
CA MET A 1 15.40 -15.82 5.07
C MET A 1 14.75 -14.64 4.34
N LEU A 2 14.66 -13.43 4.92
CA LEU A 2 13.99 -12.27 4.28
C LEU A 2 14.61 -11.90 2.93
N ASN A 3 15.94 -11.91 2.81
CA ASN A 3 16.66 -11.69 1.54
C ASN A 3 16.18 -12.64 0.41
N GLU A 4 16.16 -13.94 0.69
CA GLU A 4 15.71 -14.97 -0.25
C GLU A 4 14.25 -14.75 -0.67
N LEU A 5 13.38 -14.36 0.26
CA LEU A 5 11.99 -14.02 -0.05
C LEU A 5 11.88 -12.82 -1.00
N MET A 6 12.75 -11.81 -0.84
CA MET A 6 12.78 -10.66 -1.73
C MET A 6 13.15 -11.07 -3.15
N THR A 7 14.19 -11.90 -3.31
CA THR A 7 14.58 -12.44 -4.62
C THR A 7 13.46 -13.25 -5.26
N THR A 8 12.87 -14.21 -4.54
CA THR A 8 11.75 -15.01 -5.07
C THR A 8 10.54 -14.16 -5.46
N SER A 9 10.19 -13.17 -4.62
CA SER A 9 9.07 -12.28 -4.91
C SER A 9 9.34 -11.39 -6.13
N PHE A 10 10.59 -11.01 -6.36
CA PHE A 10 10.99 -10.21 -7.51
C PHE A 10 10.85 -11.00 -8.80
N GLU A 11 11.39 -12.22 -8.81
CA GLU A 11 11.28 -13.15 -9.93
C GLU A 11 9.84 -13.42 -10.36
N GLU A 12 8.95 -13.67 -9.39
CA GLU A 12 7.52 -13.87 -9.67
C GLU A 12 6.84 -12.66 -10.34
N VAL A 13 7.27 -11.45 -9.99
CA VAL A 13 6.70 -10.21 -10.53
C VAL A 13 7.30 -9.92 -11.90
N ARG A 14 8.62 -10.08 -12.07
CA ARG A 14 9.33 -9.90 -13.34
C ARG A 14 8.73 -10.74 -14.47
N VAL A 15 8.40 -12.01 -14.20
CA VAL A 15 7.79 -12.90 -15.19
C VAL A 15 6.37 -12.44 -15.61
N LYS A 16 5.66 -11.70 -14.75
CA LYS A 16 4.24 -11.34 -14.93
C LYS A 16 4.00 -9.87 -15.30
N THR A 17 5.03 -9.03 -15.29
CA THR A 17 4.87 -7.57 -15.43
C THR A 17 6.15 -6.89 -15.92
N ASN A 18 6.00 -5.72 -16.53
CA ASN A 18 7.13 -4.84 -16.81
C ASN A 18 7.74 -4.27 -15.50
N LEU A 19 9.07 -4.30 -15.40
CA LEU A 19 9.90 -3.82 -14.28
C LEU A 19 9.76 -2.31 -13.95
N CYS A 20 9.09 -1.52 -14.79
CA CYS A 20 8.72 -0.13 -14.49
C CYS A 20 7.53 -0.03 -13.52
N ASN A 21 6.77 -1.11 -13.32
CA ASN A 21 5.69 -1.11 -12.33
C ASN A 21 6.22 -1.52 -10.95
N VAL A 22 7.04 -0.65 -10.35
CA VAL A 22 7.65 -0.87 -9.03
C VAL A 22 6.61 -1.01 -7.91
N HIS A 23 5.44 -0.37 -8.06
CA HIS A 23 4.34 -0.49 -7.10
C HIS A 23 3.80 -1.93 -7.00
N ARG A 24 3.71 -2.64 -8.13
CA ARG A 24 3.27 -4.04 -8.15
C ARG A 24 4.24 -4.94 -7.39
N PHE A 25 5.53 -4.68 -7.52
CA PHE A 25 6.55 -5.40 -6.77
C PHE A 25 6.48 -5.09 -5.28
N ALA A 26 6.40 -3.81 -4.89
CA ALA A 26 6.27 -3.40 -3.49
C ALA A 26 5.08 -4.08 -2.80
N THR A 27 3.91 -4.02 -3.43
CA THR A 27 2.67 -4.60 -2.90
C THR A 27 2.75 -6.12 -2.75
N LYS A 28 3.36 -6.81 -3.73
CA LYS A 28 3.51 -8.27 -3.71
C LYS A 28 4.47 -8.71 -2.62
N LEU A 29 5.63 -8.06 -2.52
CA LEU A 29 6.64 -8.36 -1.51
C LEU A 29 6.13 -8.08 -0.10
N GLN A 30 5.41 -6.98 0.12
CA GLN A 30 4.77 -6.70 1.40
C GLN A 30 3.83 -7.84 1.82
N LYS A 31 2.88 -8.22 0.96
CA LYS A 31 1.92 -9.31 1.23
C LYS A 31 2.60 -10.66 1.50
N HIS A 32 3.67 -10.95 0.76
CA HIS A 32 4.46 -12.17 0.98
C HIS A 32 5.15 -12.16 2.35
N SER A 33 5.77 -11.04 2.70
CA SER A 33 6.47 -10.87 3.97
C SER A 33 5.51 -10.98 5.15
N GLU A 34 4.36 -10.29 5.09
CA GLU A 34 3.31 -10.38 6.10
C GLU A 34 2.80 -11.82 6.29
N LYS A 35 2.58 -12.54 5.17
CA LYS A 35 2.09 -13.92 5.20
C LYS A 35 3.09 -14.88 5.84
N ILE A 36 4.39 -14.72 5.57
CA ILE A 36 5.45 -15.64 6.01
C ILE A 36 5.85 -15.34 7.45
N PHE A 37 6.07 -14.08 7.79
CA PHE A 37 6.60 -13.67 9.10
C PHE A 37 5.51 -13.36 10.14
N LYS A 38 4.23 -13.40 9.74
CA LYS A 38 3.07 -13.23 10.64
C LYS A 38 3.10 -11.92 11.43
N THR A 39 3.55 -10.85 10.81
CA THR A 39 3.59 -9.48 11.36
C THR A 39 3.46 -8.49 10.21
N GLN A 40 3.10 -7.25 10.49
CA GLN A 40 2.99 -6.23 9.45
C GLN A 40 4.35 -5.84 8.86
N PHE A 41 4.36 -5.53 7.57
CA PHE A 41 5.55 -5.09 6.86
C PHE A 41 5.28 -3.80 6.09
N GLU A 42 6.34 -3.04 5.90
CA GLU A 42 6.41 -1.99 4.89
C GLU A 42 7.44 -2.36 3.84
N THR A 43 7.16 -1.98 2.60
CA THR A 43 8.05 -2.23 1.46
C THR A 43 8.19 -0.99 0.60
N ILE A 44 9.44 -0.61 0.32
CA ILE A 44 9.81 0.51 -0.54
C ILE A 44 10.61 -0.05 -1.71
N VAL A 45 10.25 0.37 -2.93
CA VAL A 45 10.94 0.00 -4.16
C VAL A 45 11.22 1.29 -4.93
N SER A 46 12.48 1.48 -5.30
CA SER A 46 12.94 2.67 -6.02
C SER A 46 13.78 2.29 -7.24
N TYR A 47 13.83 3.21 -8.20
CA TYR A 47 14.74 3.14 -9.35
C TYR A 47 16.17 3.52 -8.97
N GLU A 48 16.34 4.39 -7.98
CA GLU A 48 17.63 4.87 -7.51
C GLU A 48 17.82 4.54 -6.03
N ASP A 49 19.07 4.54 -5.60
CA ASP A 49 19.41 4.26 -4.21
C ASP A 49 18.85 5.35 -3.28
N PHE A 50 18.54 4.97 -2.06
CA PHE A 50 18.00 5.85 -1.03
C PHE A 50 18.56 5.51 0.34
N SER A 51 18.70 6.52 1.20
CA SER A 51 19.08 6.31 2.60
C SER A 51 17.86 5.99 3.46
N GLN A 52 18.03 5.16 4.48
CA GLN A 52 16.97 4.80 5.41
C GLN A 52 17.42 4.94 6.87
N LYS A 53 16.56 5.55 7.69
CA LYS A 53 16.64 5.55 9.15
C LYS A 53 15.27 5.09 9.66
N ILE A 54 15.20 3.83 10.09
CA ILE A 54 13.93 3.18 10.42
C ILE A 54 14.02 2.45 11.75
N HIS A 55 12.90 2.38 12.45
CA HIS A 55 12.68 1.44 13.54
C HIS A 55 12.00 0.21 12.96
N PHE A 56 12.49 -0.98 13.32
CA PHE A 56 11.98 -2.25 12.80
C PHE A 56 11.91 -3.29 13.92
N LYS A 57 11.09 -4.32 13.69
CA LYS A 57 10.89 -5.40 14.64
C LYS A 57 12.02 -6.42 14.54
N ARG A 58 12.74 -6.63 15.65
CA ARG A 58 13.82 -7.63 15.79
C ARG A 58 14.90 -7.45 14.71
N ASP A 59 15.09 -8.46 13.86
CA ASP A 59 16.05 -8.57 12.77
C ASP A 59 15.36 -8.61 11.39
N LEU A 60 14.07 -8.29 11.33
CA LEU A 60 13.26 -8.32 10.11
C LEU A 60 13.38 -7.01 9.33
N VAL A 61 14.58 -6.73 8.82
CA VAL A 61 14.87 -5.64 7.90
C VAL A 61 15.82 -6.15 6.83
N CYS A 62 15.57 -5.79 5.57
CA CYS A 62 16.46 -6.14 4.48
C CYS A 62 16.40 -5.08 3.38
N LYS A 63 17.57 -4.57 3.00
CA LYS A 63 17.75 -3.71 1.82
C LYS A 63 18.65 -4.42 0.82
N VAL A 64 18.19 -4.53 -0.43
CA VAL A 64 18.90 -5.18 -1.52
C VAL A 64 18.76 -4.40 -2.80
N GLU A 65 19.71 -4.59 -3.71
CA GLU A 65 19.62 -4.17 -5.09
C GLU A 65 19.40 -5.40 -5.98
N ILE A 66 18.33 -5.40 -6.79
CA ILE A 66 18.03 -6.47 -7.74
C ILE A 66 17.72 -5.83 -9.09
N GLU A 67 18.49 -6.17 -10.13
CA GLU A 67 18.34 -5.64 -11.50
C GLU A 67 18.21 -4.10 -11.57
N GLY A 68 19.03 -3.38 -10.80
CA GLY A 68 18.97 -1.91 -10.74
C GLY A 68 17.68 -1.37 -10.12
N ARG A 69 17.05 -2.13 -9.22
CA ARG A 69 15.99 -1.66 -8.32
C ARG A 69 16.47 -1.76 -6.89
N PHE A 70 16.32 -0.68 -6.15
CA PHE A 70 16.65 -0.61 -4.73
C PHE A 70 15.40 -0.92 -3.92
N ILE A 71 15.49 -1.94 -3.08
CA ILE A 71 14.33 -2.55 -2.43
C ILE A 71 14.61 -2.61 -0.94
N LEU A 72 13.72 -2.04 -0.13
CA LEU A 72 13.73 -2.17 1.32
C LEU A 72 12.44 -2.85 1.76
N ALA A 73 12.55 -3.89 2.57
CA ALA A 73 11.42 -4.47 3.30
C ALA A 73 11.76 -4.56 4.78
N TYR A 74 10.83 -4.15 5.64
CA TYR A 74 11.02 -4.23 7.08
C TYR A 74 9.70 -4.50 7.81
N ALA A 75 9.77 -5.25 8.92
CA ALA A 75 8.64 -5.45 9.80
C ALA A 75 8.41 -4.20 10.65
N THR A 76 7.18 -3.70 10.69
CA THR A 76 6.85 -2.50 11.46
C THR A 76 7.01 -2.76 12.96
N PRO A 77 7.46 -1.78 13.77
CA PRO A 77 7.68 -1.97 15.21
C PRO A 77 6.43 -2.46 15.96
N GLU A 78 5.28 -1.90 15.58
CA GLU A 78 3.97 -2.26 16.13
C GLU A 78 3.07 -2.76 15.01
N ASP A 79 2.22 -3.74 15.33
CA ASP A 79 1.12 -4.13 14.47
C ASP A 79 -0.03 -3.14 14.71
N VAL A 80 -0.45 -2.43 13.67
CA VAL A 80 -1.57 -1.49 13.70
C VAL A 80 -2.83 -2.31 13.90
N VAL A 81 -3.35 -2.29 15.12
CA VAL A 81 -4.68 -2.83 15.40
C VAL A 81 -5.71 -1.89 14.75
N PRO A 82 -6.67 -2.39 13.95
CA PRO A 82 -7.65 -1.55 13.25
C PRO A 82 -8.45 -0.58 14.15
N GLU A 83 -8.48 -0.78 15.47
CA GLU A 83 -9.14 0.13 16.42
C GLU A 83 -8.42 1.48 16.61
N LYS A 84 -7.15 1.61 16.23
CA LYS A 84 -6.39 2.88 16.32
C LYS A 84 -6.38 3.71 15.04
N ILE A 85 -7.13 3.29 14.01
CA ILE A 85 -7.40 4.17 12.88
C ILE A 85 -8.55 5.07 13.33
N ILE A 86 -8.24 6.29 13.80
CA ILE A 86 -9.24 7.36 13.81
C ILE A 86 -9.75 7.41 12.37
N PRO A 87 -11.02 7.09 12.10
CA PRO A 87 -11.47 6.99 10.73
C PRO A 87 -11.49 8.41 10.17
N THR A 88 -10.48 8.77 9.38
CA THR A 88 -10.56 9.90 8.44
C THR A 88 -11.57 9.61 7.33
N VAL A 89 -12.00 8.35 7.23
CA VAL A 89 -13.13 7.89 6.42
C VAL A 89 -14.42 8.10 7.23
N PRO A 90 -15.37 8.92 6.77
CA PRO A 90 -16.63 9.11 7.48
C PRO A 90 -17.33 7.77 7.72
N SER A 91 -18.00 7.62 8.87
CA SER A 91 -18.82 6.45 9.19
C SER A 91 -19.77 6.11 8.03
N ARG A 92 -20.13 4.83 7.87
CA ARG A 92 -21.03 4.37 6.79
C ARG A 92 -22.36 5.14 6.73
N GLU A 93 -22.82 5.64 7.86
CA GLU A 93 -23.99 6.52 7.97
C GLU A 93 -23.72 7.89 7.32
N ILE A 94 -22.62 8.55 7.70
CA ILE A 94 -22.18 9.83 7.10
C ILE A 94 -21.92 9.68 5.59
N GLN A 95 -21.41 8.54 5.14
CA GLN A 95 -21.24 8.25 3.71
C GLN A 95 -22.58 8.15 2.97
N LYS A 96 -23.59 7.50 3.55
CA LYS A 96 -24.95 7.43 2.98
C LYS A 96 -25.56 8.82 2.88
N ASP A 97 -25.45 9.61 3.94
CA ASP A 97 -25.97 10.99 3.96
C ASP A 97 -25.32 11.83 2.86
N SER A 98 -24.00 11.70 2.69
CA SER A 98 -23.25 12.42 1.66
C SER A 98 -23.62 11.99 0.22
N VAL A 99 -23.98 10.72 0.01
CA VAL A 99 -24.48 10.24 -1.29
C VAL A 99 -25.88 10.77 -1.57
N VAL A 100 -26.78 10.71 -0.59
CA VAL A 100 -28.14 11.25 -0.71
C VAL A 100 -28.13 12.74 -1.03
N LEU A 101 -27.31 13.51 -0.30
CA LEU A 101 -27.10 14.94 -0.56
C LEU A 101 -26.59 15.22 -1.98
N LYS A 102 -25.63 14.43 -2.48
CA LYS A 102 -25.11 14.58 -3.84
C LYS A 102 -26.17 14.30 -4.91
N ASP A 103 -27.00 13.28 -4.70
CA ASP A 103 -28.07 12.93 -5.63
C ASP A 103 -29.17 14.00 -5.64
N GLU A 104 -29.53 14.55 -4.47
CA GLU A 104 -30.47 15.68 -4.36
C GLU A 104 -29.96 16.94 -5.07
N VAL A 105 -28.70 17.31 -4.85
CA VAL A 105 -28.08 18.47 -5.52
C VAL A 105 -28.07 18.27 -7.03
N LYS A 106 -27.69 17.08 -7.51
CA LYS A 106 -27.68 16.76 -8.94
C LYS A 106 -29.07 16.80 -9.56
N SER A 107 -30.09 16.36 -8.82
CA SER A 107 -31.49 16.43 -9.26
C SER A 107 -31.95 17.88 -9.41
N LYS A 108 -31.65 18.74 -8.43
CA LYS A 108 -31.98 20.17 -8.46
C LYS A 108 -31.29 20.90 -9.61
N ILE A 109 -30.00 20.61 -9.86
CA ILE A 109 -29.27 21.19 -11.01
C ILE A 109 -29.96 20.83 -12.33
N ARG A 110 -30.32 19.56 -12.53
CA ARG A 110 -31.04 19.11 -13.74
C ARG A 110 -32.40 19.78 -13.93
N GLN A 111 -33.06 20.17 -12.84
CA GLN A 111 -34.35 20.85 -12.90
C GLN A 111 -34.17 22.31 -13.30
N ILE A 112 -33.15 22.99 -12.76
CA ILE A 112 -32.77 24.35 -13.15
C ILE A 112 -32.38 24.40 -14.64
N GLU A 113 -31.58 23.43 -15.11
CA GLU A 113 -31.17 23.32 -16.53
C GLU A 113 -32.35 23.11 -17.50
N LYS A 114 -33.49 22.60 -17.03
CA LYS A 114 -34.69 22.42 -17.85
C LYS A 114 -35.62 23.64 -17.85
N GLU A 115 -35.44 24.55 -16.91
CA GLU A 115 -36.20 25.79 -16.77
C GLU A 115 -35.49 27.00 -17.43
N LEU A 116 -34.25 26.79 -17.92
CA LEU A 116 -33.47 27.69 -18.77
C LEU A 116 -33.68 27.39 -20.27
#